data_AF-A0A926E2X3-F1
#
_entry.id   AF-A0A926E2X3-F1
#
_cell.length_a   1.000
_cell.length_b   1.000
_cell.length_c   1.000
_cell.angle_alpha   90.00
_cell.angle_beta   90.00
_cell.angle_gamma   90.00
#
_symmetry.space_group_name_H-M   'P 1'
#
loop_
_entity.id
_entity.type
_entity.pdbx_description
1 polymer ?
#
loop_
_entity_poly.entity_id
_entity_poly.type
_entity_poly.pdbx_seq_one_letter_code
_entity_poly.pdbx_strand_id
1 'polypeptide(L)' 'MKKFKIPSIPPTTNKSIRFPNDMIEAVETAIRGRDCTFSAFVIEAVRVALENLEEEKNETRELP' A
#
# COMPACT_ATOMS: atom_id res chain seq x y z
N MET A 1 -31.53 -6.41 -17.86
CA MET A 1 -30.20 -7.01 -18.07
C MET A 1 -29.14 -6.06 -17.55
N LYS A 2 -28.26 -6.48 -16.63
CA LYS A 2 -27.13 -5.63 -16.17
C LYS A 2 -26.18 -5.44 -17.36
N LYS A 3 -25.88 -4.18 -17.71
CA LYS A 3 -24.89 -3.89 -18.76
C LYS A 3 -23.51 -4.32 -18.27
N PHE A 4 -22.82 -5.11 -19.07
CA PHE A 4 -21.41 -5.45 -18.83
C PHE A 4 -20.61 -4.14 -18.79
N LYS A 5 -19.96 -3.87 -17.66
CA LYS A 5 -18.99 -2.78 -17.53
C LYS A 5 -17.61 -3.37 -17.73
N ILE A 6 -16.85 -2.81 -18.65
CA ILE A 6 -15.44 -3.17 -18.81
C ILE A 6 -14.73 -2.82 -17.50
N PRO A 7 -14.02 -3.77 -16.87
CA PRO A 7 -13.25 -3.47 -15.66
C PRO A 7 -12.18 -2.42 -15.99
N SER A 8 -12.26 -1.27 -15.31
CA SER A 8 -11.24 -0.23 -15.40
C SER A 8 -10.23 -0.48 -14.29
N ILE A 9 -9.10 -1.07 -14.66
CA ILE A 9 -7.96 -1.22 -13.75
C ILE A 9 -7.33 0.18 -13.65
N PRO A 10 -7.15 0.73 -12.44
CA PRO A 10 -6.49 2.02 -12.27
C PRO A 10 -5.10 2.00 -12.92
N PRO A 11 -4.66 3.09 -13.58
CA PRO A 11 -3.33 3.14 -14.18
C PRO A 11 -2.25 3.06 -13.08
N THR A 12 -1.25 2.21 -13.29
CA THR A 12 -0.09 2.05 -12.39
C THR A 12 1.19 2.50 -13.07
N THR A 13 2.10 3.13 -12.34
CA THR A 13 3.43 3.50 -12.82
C THR A 13 4.49 2.75 -12.03
N ASN A 14 5.48 2.14 -12.70
CA ASN A 14 6.61 1.50 -12.03
C ASN A 14 7.54 2.56 -11.42
N LYS A 15 7.90 2.38 -10.14
CA LYS A 15 8.95 3.12 -9.44
C LYS A 15 9.94 2.12 -8.85
N SER A 16 11.23 2.32 -9.10
CA SER A 16 12.31 1.49 -8.55
C SER A 16 12.95 2.19 -7.35
N ILE A 17 13.01 1.49 -6.22
CA ILE A 17 13.64 1.94 -4.98
C ILE A 17 14.44 0.80 -4.36
N ARG A 18 15.39 1.14 -3.48
CA ARG A 18 16.25 0.17 -2.79
C ARG A 18 15.75 -0.01 -1.37
N PHE A 19 15.56 -1.25 -0.94
CA PHE A 19 15.30 -1.61 0.44
C PHE A 19 16.59 -2.14 1.10
N PRO A 20 16.82 -1.84 2.39
CA PRO A 20 17.81 -2.56 3.19
C PRO A 20 17.52 -4.07 3.19
N ASN A 21 18.58 -4.89 3.18
CA ASN A 21 18.42 -6.36 3.06
C ASN A 21 17.68 -6.96 4.25
N ASP A 22 17.95 -6.46 5.46
CA ASP A 22 17.28 -6.85 6.70
C ASP A 22 15.77 -6.58 6.64
N MET A 23 15.36 -5.46 6.03
CA MET A 23 13.93 -5.18 5.81
C MET A 23 13.30 -6.14 4.81
N ILE A 24 14.02 -6.51 3.75
CA ILE A 24 13.51 -7.48 2.77
C ILE A 24 13.25 -8.82 3.46
N GLU A 25 14.24 -9.33 4.20
CA GLU A 25 14.14 -10.59 4.94
C GLU A 25 13.01 -10.57 5.97
N ALA A 26 12.84 -9.45 6.69
CA ALA A 26 11.77 -9.27 7.66
C ALA A 26 10.38 -9.33 7.01
N VAL A 27 10.20 -8.63 5.88
CA VAL A 27 8.92 -8.65 5.15
C VAL A 27 8.65 -10.03 4.57
N GLU A 28 9.61 -10.66 3.91
CA GLU A 28 9.46 -12.01 3.34
C GLU A 28 9.13 -13.05 4.41
N THR A 29 9.75 -12.94 5.58
CA THR A 29 9.43 -13.79 6.74
C THR A 29 8.01 -13.53 7.24
N ALA A 30 7.59 -12.27 7.34
CA ALA A 30 6.26 -11.90 7.84
C ALA A 30 5.13 -12.36 6.91
N ILE A 31 5.36 -12.37 5.59
CA ILE A 31 4.36 -12.81 4.60
C ILE A 31 4.47 -14.30 4.24
N ARG A 32 5.43 -15.03 4.82
CA ARG A 32 5.63 -16.46 4.54
C ARG A 32 4.37 -17.26 4.88
N GLY A 33 3.93 -18.10 3.92
CA GLY A 33 2.73 -18.91 4.07
C GLY A 33 1.42 -18.13 3.96
N ARG A 34 1.47 -16.84 3.63
CA ARG A 34 0.30 -16.02 3.29
C ARG A 34 0.18 -15.94 1.77
N ASP A 35 -1.05 -15.81 1.29
CA ASP A 35 -1.32 -15.55 -0.14
C ASP A 35 -1.09 -14.06 -0.45
N CYS A 36 0.17 -13.60 -0.30
CA CYS A 36 0.58 -12.21 -0.44
C CYS A 36 1.97 -12.11 -1.06
N THR A 37 2.16 -11.12 -1.94
CA THR A 37 3.46 -10.83 -2.56
C THR A 37 4.14 -9.65 -1.86
N PHE A 38 5.46 -9.57 -1.96
CA PHE A 38 6.22 -8.43 -1.42
C PHE A 38 5.68 -7.09 -1.93
N SER A 39 5.41 -6.98 -3.24
CA SER A 39 4.85 -5.77 -3.83
C SER A 39 3.46 -5.43 -3.28
N ALA A 40 2.59 -6.42 -3.10
CA ALA A 40 1.25 -6.19 -2.52
C ALA A 40 1.36 -5.70 -1.07
N PHE A 41 2.27 -6.29 -0.28
CA PHE A 41 2.56 -5.85 1.08
C PHE A 41 3.05 -4.39 1.11
N VAL A 42 4.02 -4.04 0.27
CA VAL A 42 4.56 -2.66 0.21
C VAL A 42 3.49 -1.66 -0.22
N ILE A 43 2.67 -2.00 -1.21
CA ILE A 43 1.56 -1.13 -1.64
C ILE A 43 0.60 -0.86 -0.49
N GLU A 44 0.24 -1.90 0.27
CA GLU A 44 -0.68 -1.75 1.40
C GLU A 44 -0.06 -0.95 2.56
N ALA A 45 1.21 -1.23 2.90
CA ALA A 45 1.92 -0.48 3.92
C ALA A 45 2.00 1.02 3.58
N VAL A 46 2.22 1.36 2.31
CA VAL A 46 2.23 2.75 1.84
C VAL A 46 0.84 3.38 1.89
N ARG A 47 -0.24 2.63 1.58
CA ARG A 47 -1.62 3.14 1.72
C ARG A 47 -1.93 3.52 3.16
N VAL A 48 -1.66 2.61 4.10
CA VAL A 48 -1.87 2.85 5.54
C VAL A 48 -1.02 4.02 6.03
N ALA A 49 0.25 4.10 5.61
CA ALA A 49 1.10 5.22 5.99
C ALA A 49 0.58 6.57 5.47
N LEU A 50 0.02 6.62 4.26
CA LEU A 50 -0.57 7.84 3.69
C LEU A 50 -1.87 8.23 4.40
N GLU A 51 -2.72 7.25 4.73
CA GLU A 51 -3.98 7.46 5.48
C GLU A 51 -3.69 8.05 6.87
N ASN A 52 -2.74 7.46 7.60
CA ASN A 52 -2.32 7.98 8.91
C ASN A 52 -1.83 9.43 8.83
N LEU A 53 -1.03 9.78 7.81
CA LEU A 53 -0.55 11.16 7.61
C LEU A 53 -1.69 12.14 7.28
N GLU A 54 -2.74 11.68 6.59
CA GLU A 54 -3.92 12.49 6.30
C GLU A 54 -4.77 12.69 7.56
N GLU A 55 -4.95 11.65 8.38
CA GLU A 55 -5.63 11.72 9.67
C GLU A 55 -4.93 12.70 10.63
N GLU A 56 -3.61 12.61 10.80
CA GLU A 56 -2.81 13.53 11.63
C GLU A 56 -2.98 14.99 11.19
N LYS A 57 -3.02 15.22 9.87
CA LYS A 57 -3.22 16.55 9.30
C LYS A 57 -4.62 17.09 9.55
N ASN A 58 -5.63 16.23 9.51
CA ASN A 58 -7.01 16.63 9.78
C ASN A 58 -7.22 16.91 11.27
N GLU A 59 -6.69 16.07 12.16
CA GLU A 59 -6.72 16.31 13.61
C GLU A 59 -6.02 17.62 14.00
N THR A 60 -4.89 17.95 13.35
CA THR A 60 -4.19 19.24 13.56
C THR A 60 -5.00 20.45 13.06
N ARG A 61 -5.87 20.28 12.05
CA ARG A 61 -6.68 21.37 11.47
C ARG A 61 -8.00 21.59 12.19
N GLU A 62 -8.42 20.65 13.03
CA GLU A 62 -9.66 20.71 13.82
C GLU A 62 -9.44 21.24 15.26
N LEU A 63 -8.21 21.65 15.61
CA LEU A 63 -7.94 22.40 16.84
C LEU A 63 -8.32 23.89 16.67
N PRO A 64 -9.13 24.47 17.57
CA PRO A 64 -9.62 25.86 17.49
C PRO A 64 -8.55 26.93 17.69
#